data_AF-A0A7S0SZW8-F1
#
_entry.id   AF-A0A7S0SZW8-F1
#
_cell.length_a   1.000
_cell.length_b   1.000
_cell.length_c   1.000
_cell.angle_alpha   90.00
_cell.angle_beta   90.00
_cell.angle_gamma   90.00
#
_symmetry.space_group_name_H-M   'P 1'
#
loop_
_entity.id
_entity.type
_entity.pdbx_description
1 polymer ?
#
loop_
_entity_poly.entity_id
_entity_poly.type
_entity_poly.pdbx_seq_one_letter_code
_entity_poly.pdbx_strand_id
1 'polypeptide(L)'
;FGYRLEDLEVKLYEQSNYWALIKKHIDKLHKQYIQNDNVLIRSIDETKFIHDFDSTRNSRVIVHGLTSNDSLIYQIKCQSEDGALIRVGQNDFRTDERDSCQLFGSNAGNNKETGPHAMFEKIILANGEFALRSLGSKLLVSIIPPPSDHSELPWKLVIGGPSIGTAERFRLTEEGYIYSVALDGLLQCSSDQMVKGYSSTYGTYNKFIFERVNNSDVFEAQKLVHLSNQILDIQQNYLLQNQKSLQARKSAFNIVNSIDNPNPLKICIAVPMTSKGTVMKDVTESPFWTNLFDTFMKSVDWHSNRYIYRFYLGFDRGDNLYDVGDSWQNIREEFSHRAIYRMTEQMLDENEIKNVLDKQLSIKLLDFDHLQGAPTQVVSQLVLTAYVDNFDYFYQVNDDTMIVTPNWVPKLVEKLASNPSIPNFGVTGPTDTNNEKILTHSFVHRTHIEVFGHLFPPYFKNWWSDDWITTVYGSEHTFLCPDVQIKHNVESQKQHGFTRYDVDQSAQLKLEEELMRGHVQIDEWLKKNSLPRLPLPNICGYIPLTRHLSKILTSKKHLSKPADILITS
;
A
#
# COMPACT_ATOMS: atom_id res chain seq x y z
N PHE A 1 1.29 -25.54 -6.10
CA PHE A 1 2.50 -25.95 -5.36
C PHE A 1 2.61 -25.13 -4.08
N GLY A 2 2.25 -25.71 -2.93
CA GLY A 2 2.47 -25.07 -1.63
C GLY A 2 3.94 -25.25 -1.23
N TYR A 3 4.59 -24.18 -0.78
CA TYR A 3 5.95 -24.29 -0.23
C TYR A 3 5.92 -25.24 0.95
N ARG A 4 6.85 -26.21 0.96
CA ARG A 4 7.02 -27.08 2.11
C ARG A 4 7.60 -26.26 3.27
N LEU A 5 7.16 -26.50 4.49
CA LEU A 5 7.64 -25.79 5.68
C LEU A 5 9.18 -25.88 5.78
N GLU A 6 9.73 -27.00 5.33
CA GLU A 6 11.16 -27.25 5.23
C GLU A 6 11.90 -26.22 4.34
N ASP A 7 11.29 -25.74 3.26
CA ASP A 7 11.91 -24.73 2.36
C ASP A 7 11.97 -23.34 3.02
N LEU A 8 11.01 -23.04 3.91
CA LEU A 8 11.00 -21.80 4.70
C LEU A 8 12.03 -21.84 5.82
N GLU A 9 12.21 -23.00 6.46
CA GLU A 9 13.25 -23.20 7.49
C GLU A 9 14.66 -23.14 6.90
N VAL A 10 14.87 -23.71 5.71
CA VAL A 10 16.14 -23.60 4.97
C VAL A 10 16.43 -22.14 4.62
N LYS A 11 15.43 -21.38 4.13
CA LYS A 11 15.59 -19.94 3.85
C LYS A 11 15.88 -19.12 5.12
N LEU A 12 15.24 -19.41 6.24
CA LEU A 12 15.51 -18.77 7.53
C LEU A 12 16.92 -19.09 8.05
N TYR A 13 17.39 -20.32 7.87
CA TYR A 13 18.74 -20.74 8.22
C TYR A 13 19.80 -20.07 7.34
N GLU A 14 19.58 -20.00 6.03
CA GLU A 14 20.43 -19.27 5.08
C GLU A 14 20.48 -17.76 5.40
N GLN A 15 19.34 -17.16 5.75
CA GLN A 15 19.28 -15.76 6.20
C GLN A 15 20.07 -15.55 7.50
N SER A 16 19.96 -16.46 8.47
CA SER A 16 20.72 -16.39 9.73
C SER A 16 22.23 -16.42 9.49
N ASN A 17 22.69 -17.34 8.62
CA ASN A 17 24.10 -17.44 8.25
C ASN A 17 24.61 -16.23 7.46
N TYR A 18 23.76 -15.67 6.58
CA TYR A 18 24.06 -14.44 5.86
C TYR A 18 24.20 -13.24 6.81
N TRP A 19 23.33 -13.10 7.81
CA TRP A 19 23.45 -12.05 8.84
C TRP A 19 24.69 -12.21 9.72
N ALA A 20 25.10 -13.45 10.02
CA ALA A 20 26.36 -13.72 10.72
C ALA A 20 27.59 -13.31 9.88
N LEU A 21 27.55 -13.53 8.57
CA LEU A 21 28.60 -13.10 7.63
C LEU A 21 28.67 -11.58 7.47
N ILE A 22 27.50 -10.90 7.38
CA ILE A 22 27.39 -9.45 7.37
C ILE A 22 27.96 -8.86 8.66
N LYS A 23 27.63 -9.44 9.81
CA LYS A 23 28.18 -9.01 11.10
C LYS A 23 29.70 -9.12 11.11
N LYS A 24 30.27 -10.23 10.64
CA LYS A 24 31.72 -10.41 10.52
C LYS A 24 32.38 -9.37 9.60
N HIS A 25 31.70 -8.97 8.52
CA HIS A 25 32.17 -7.89 7.64
C HIS A 25 32.04 -6.50 8.27
N ILE A 26 30.94 -6.22 8.97
CA ILE A 26 30.75 -4.97 9.72
C ILE A 26 31.79 -4.86 10.82
N ASP A 27 32.09 -5.94 11.55
CA ASP A 27 33.11 -5.96 12.61
C ASP A 27 34.52 -5.76 12.04
N LYS A 28 34.78 -6.27 10.83
CA LYS A 28 36.03 -6.05 10.10
C LYS A 28 36.13 -4.61 9.59
N LEU A 29 35.06 -4.06 9.03
CA LEU A 29 34.97 -2.66 8.58
C LEU A 29 35.08 -1.68 9.75
N HIS A 30 34.43 -1.97 10.87
CA HIS A 30 34.50 -1.17 12.09
C HIS A 30 35.93 -1.13 12.65
N LYS A 31 36.70 -2.22 12.53
CA LYS A 31 38.13 -2.23 12.90
C LYS A 31 39.05 -1.54 11.86
N GLN A 32 38.71 -1.59 10.57
CA GLN A 32 39.52 -1.02 9.50
C GLN A 32 39.30 0.49 9.29
N TYR A 33 38.11 1.02 9.62
CA TYR A 33 37.73 2.42 9.39
C TYR A 33 38.01 3.37 10.57
N ILE A 34 38.55 2.86 11.69
CA ILE A 34 39.00 3.68 12.82
C ILE A 34 40.33 4.42 12.53
N GLN A 35 41.03 4.09 11.44
CA GLN A 35 42.36 4.66 11.16
C GLN A 35 42.44 5.72 10.06
N ASN A 36 41.39 6.03 9.29
CA ASN A 36 41.49 7.10 8.28
C ASN A 36 40.19 7.88 8.10
N ASP A 37 40.38 9.21 8.01
CA ASP A 37 39.47 10.31 7.65
C ASP A 37 38.66 11.03 8.76
N ASN A 38 39.14 12.24 9.06
CA ASN A 38 38.81 13.12 10.18
C ASN A 38 37.69 14.14 9.90
N VAL A 39 36.80 13.92 8.93
CA VAL A 39 35.75 14.93 8.61
C VAL A 39 34.33 14.40 8.82
N LEU A 40 34.09 13.09 8.74
CA LEU A 40 32.76 12.50 8.97
C LEU A 40 32.52 12.10 10.44
N ILE A 41 33.59 11.94 11.22
CA ILE A 41 33.48 11.56 12.63
C ILE A 41 32.90 12.70 13.46
N ARG A 42 33.08 13.99 13.12
CA ARG A 42 32.44 15.06 13.91
C ARG A 42 30.91 15.13 13.79
N SER A 43 30.30 14.59 12.74
CA SER A 43 28.84 14.55 12.61
C SER A 43 28.24 13.20 13.06
N ILE A 44 29.05 12.14 13.13
CA ILE A 44 28.62 10.81 13.58
C ILE A 44 29.06 10.48 15.02
N ASP A 45 30.11 11.09 15.58
CA ASP A 45 30.46 10.96 17.03
C ASP A 45 29.40 11.63 17.94
N GLU A 46 28.48 12.40 17.37
CA GLU A 46 27.26 12.82 18.06
C GLU A 46 26.23 11.66 18.19
N THR A 47 26.53 10.44 17.73
CA THR A 47 25.72 9.24 18.03
C THR A 47 25.80 8.76 19.48
N LYS A 48 26.50 9.49 20.37
CA LYS A 48 26.21 9.46 21.82
C LYS A 48 24.77 9.86 22.17
N PHE A 49 23.99 10.42 21.24
CA PHE A 49 22.59 10.81 21.46
C PHE A 49 21.55 9.67 21.36
N ILE A 50 21.88 8.49 20.83
CA ILE A 50 20.90 7.39 20.72
C ILE A 50 20.66 6.70 22.08
N HIS A 51 21.58 6.86 23.04
CA HIS A 51 21.56 6.02 24.25
C HIS A 51 20.83 6.56 25.47
N ASP A 52 20.34 7.79 25.46
CA ASP A 52 19.81 8.36 26.69
C ASP A 52 18.78 9.49 26.47
N PHE A 53 17.57 9.11 26.06
CA PHE A 53 16.42 10.00 26.10
C PHE A 53 16.21 10.56 27.53
N ASP A 54 16.63 9.87 28.58
CA ASP A 54 16.50 10.34 29.97
C ASP A 54 17.57 11.39 30.36
N SER A 55 18.68 11.50 29.63
CA SER A 55 19.75 12.46 29.92
C SER A 55 19.74 13.72 29.07
N THR A 56 19.04 13.76 27.93
CA THR A 56 19.04 14.99 27.13
C THR A 56 18.20 16.08 27.81
N ARG A 57 18.76 17.30 27.85
CA ARG A 57 18.06 18.47 28.40
C ARG A 57 16.71 18.69 27.72
N ASN A 58 16.60 18.45 26.42
CA ASN A 58 15.35 18.60 25.67
C ASN A 58 14.28 17.59 26.10
N SER A 59 14.63 16.32 26.25
CA SER A 59 13.69 15.31 26.77
C SER A 59 13.25 15.63 28.20
N ARG A 60 14.17 16.09 29.07
CA ARG A 60 13.81 16.54 30.41
C ARG A 60 12.89 17.76 30.40
N VAL A 61 13.08 18.70 29.48
CA VAL A 61 12.19 19.86 29.32
C VAL A 61 10.80 19.44 28.82
N ILE A 62 10.72 18.47 27.89
CA ILE A 62 9.45 17.93 27.41
C ILE A 62 8.72 17.20 28.54
N VAL A 63 9.41 16.25 29.20
CA VAL A 63 8.87 15.48 30.34
C VAL A 63 8.46 16.41 31.47
N HIS A 64 9.33 17.36 31.84
CA HIS A 64 9.01 18.35 32.87
C HIS A 64 7.79 19.18 32.47
N GLY A 65 7.74 19.68 31.22
CA GLY A 65 6.61 20.43 30.67
C GLY A 65 5.29 19.69 30.74
N LEU A 66 5.29 18.35 30.68
CA LEU A 66 4.09 17.51 30.78
C LEU A 66 3.75 17.09 32.20
N THR A 67 4.75 17.00 33.07
CA THR A 67 4.50 16.84 34.50
C THR A 67 4.08 18.17 35.16
N SER A 68 4.41 19.31 34.52
CA SER A 68 4.14 20.65 35.06
C SER A 68 2.96 21.36 34.39
N ASN A 69 2.64 21.06 33.13
CA ASN A 69 1.33 21.37 32.58
C ASN A 69 0.42 20.20 32.94
N ASP A 70 -0.69 20.46 33.63
CA ASP A 70 -1.73 19.48 33.97
C ASP A 70 -2.44 18.88 32.72
N SER A 71 -1.77 18.78 31.56
CA SER A 71 -2.38 18.26 30.34
C SER A 71 -2.54 16.75 30.44
N LEU A 72 -3.81 16.35 30.48
CA LEU A 72 -4.20 14.95 30.61
C LEU A 72 -4.27 14.33 29.21
N ILE A 73 -3.58 13.20 29.05
CA ILE A 73 -3.63 12.38 27.84
C ILE A 73 -4.69 11.31 28.00
N TYR A 74 -5.50 11.15 26.96
CA TYR A 74 -6.62 10.23 26.93
C TYR A 74 -6.55 9.28 25.74
N GLN A 75 -7.04 8.08 25.99
CA GLN A 75 -7.57 7.18 24.98
C GLN A 75 -9.08 7.40 24.90
N ILE A 76 -9.62 7.41 23.69
CA ILE A 76 -11.04 7.68 23.47
C ILE A 76 -11.64 6.40 22.90
N LYS A 77 -12.58 5.77 23.60
CA LYS A 77 -13.28 4.58 23.13
C LYS A 77 -14.71 4.89 22.74
N CYS A 78 -15.19 4.20 21.72
CA CYS A 78 -16.57 4.18 21.33
C CYS A 78 -17.34 3.21 22.22
N GLN A 79 -18.44 3.67 22.82
CA GLN A 79 -19.41 2.79 23.49
C GLN A 79 -20.28 2.09 22.45
N SER A 80 -19.66 1.29 21.60
CA SER A 80 -20.30 0.26 20.78
C SER A 80 -20.10 -1.11 21.44
N GLU A 81 -20.81 -2.14 20.98
CA GLU A 81 -20.60 -3.54 21.45
C GLU A 81 -19.12 -3.95 21.35
N ASP A 82 -18.41 -3.39 20.38
CA ASP A 82 -17.02 -3.67 20.05
C ASP A 82 -15.97 -2.87 20.86
N GLY A 83 -16.38 -1.76 21.50
CA GLY A 83 -15.47 -0.92 22.28
C GLY A 83 -14.33 -0.25 21.49
N ALA A 84 -14.55 0.04 20.19
CA ALA A 84 -13.51 0.50 19.27
C ALA A 84 -12.73 1.73 19.81
N LEU A 85 -11.40 1.65 19.80
CA LEU A 85 -10.51 2.73 20.22
C LEU A 85 -10.32 3.73 19.07
N ILE A 86 -10.54 5.01 19.32
CA ILE A 86 -10.27 6.05 18.33
C ILE A 86 -8.77 6.19 18.13
N ARG A 87 -8.36 6.18 16.86
CA ARG A 87 -6.99 6.36 16.42
C ARG A 87 -6.88 7.35 15.26
N VAL A 88 -5.73 7.98 15.14
CA VAL A 88 -5.32 8.69 13.94
C VAL A 88 -4.77 7.67 12.94
N GLY A 89 -5.23 7.74 11.70
CA GLY A 89 -4.72 6.93 10.60
C GLY A 89 -4.80 7.71 9.30
N GLN A 90 -4.07 7.24 8.28
CA GLN A 90 -4.42 7.61 6.92
C GLN A 90 -5.74 6.92 6.59
N ASN A 91 -6.56 7.55 5.76
CA ASN A 91 -7.67 6.84 5.16
C ASN A 91 -7.06 5.69 4.39
N ASP A 92 -7.34 4.45 4.82
CA ASP A 92 -6.49 3.25 4.62
C ASP A 92 -6.14 2.94 3.14
N PHE A 93 -6.63 3.70 2.16
CA PHE A 93 -6.72 3.30 0.76
C PHE A 93 -6.62 4.45 -0.24
N ARG A 94 -5.92 5.54 0.04
CA ARG A 94 -5.74 6.64 -0.93
C ARG A 94 -4.30 7.16 -0.94
N THR A 95 -3.87 7.59 -2.13
CA THR A 95 -2.52 8.13 -2.41
C THR A 95 -2.58 9.59 -2.85
N ASP A 96 -3.64 10.29 -2.46
CA ASP A 96 -4.02 11.62 -2.92
C ASP A 96 -3.54 12.66 -1.88
N GLU A 97 -3.07 13.83 -2.33
CA GLU A 97 -2.65 14.93 -1.44
C GLU A 97 -3.77 15.43 -0.49
N ARG A 98 -5.03 15.09 -0.75
CA ARG A 98 -6.20 15.30 0.11
C ARG A 98 -6.31 14.29 1.26
N ASP A 99 -5.39 13.33 1.37
CA ASP A 99 -5.27 12.39 2.49
C ASP A 99 -4.71 13.06 3.74
N SER A 100 -5.49 14.03 4.21
CA SER A 100 -5.43 14.47 5.59
C SER A 100 -5.68 13.27 6.50
N CYS A 101 -4.82 13.15 7.49
CA CYS A 101 -4.91 12.17 8.55
C CYS A 101 -6.25 12.27 9.24
N GLN A 102 -7.00 11.17 9.29
CA GLN A 102 -8.36 11.13 9.82
C GLN A 102 -8.43 10.37 11.13
N LEU A 103 -9.58 10.45 11.80
CA LEU A 103 -9.89 9.64 12.97
C LEU A 103 -10.66 8.39 12.56
N PHE A 104 -10.25 7.23 13.06
CA PHE A 104 -10.85 5.92 12.83
C PHE A 104 -11.15 5.22 14.16
N GLY A 105 -12.18 4.37 14.21
CA GLY A 105 -12.29 3.36 15.25
C GLY A 105 -11.36 2.17 14.94
N SER A 106 -10.67 1.64 15.95
CA SER A 106 -9.86 0.42 15.82
C SER A 106 -10.74 -0.81 15.69
N ASN A 107 -10.22 -1.86 15.05
CA ASN A 107 -10.87 -3.15 15.02
C ASN A 107 -11.02 -3.71 16.45
N ALA A 108 -12.22 -4.19 16.77
CA ALA A 108 -12.61 -4.74 18.08
C ALA A 108 -11.65 -5.83 18.60
N GLY A 109 -11.05 -6.60 17.69
CA GLY A 109 -10.11 -7.69 18.01
C GLY A 109 -8.70 -7.23 18.41
N ASN A 110 -8.30 -6.01 18.06
CA ASN A 110 -6.95 -5.47 18.25
C ASN A 110 -6.86 -4.37 19.30
N ASN A 111 -7.81 -4.33 20.26
CA ASN A 111 -7.90 -3.37 21.37
C ASN A 111 -6.64 -3.27 22.29
N LYS A 112 -5.53 -3.94 21.95
CA LYS A 112 -4.22 -3.84 22.63
C LYS A 112 -3.23 -2.89 21.94
N GLU A 113 -3.55 -2.32 20.79
CA GLU A 113 -2.64 -1.39 20.13
C GLU A 113 -2.66 0.00 20.78
N THR A 114 -1.94 0.10 21.90
CA THR A 114 -1.67 1.34 22.61
C THR A 114 -0.43 2.01 22.00
N GLY A 115 -0.63 2.86 20.99
CA GLY A 115 0.43 3.65 20.35
C GLY A 115 0.13 5.15 20.37
N PRO A 116 1.11 6.00 19.99
CA PRO A 116 0.91 7.46 19.96
C PRO A 116 -0.22 7.92 19.04
N HIS A 117 -0.53 7.13 18.01
CA HIS A 117 -1.61 7.38 17.07
C HIS A 117 -3.00 7.27 17.71
N ALA A 118 -3.16 6.53 18.82
CA ALA A 118 -4.43 6.36 19.54
C ALA A 118 -4.51 7.17 20.85
N MET A 119 -3.64 8.16 21.02
CA MET A 119 -3.57 9.00 22.23
C MET A 119 -3.80 10.46 21.89
N PHE A 120 -4.61 11.14 22.72
CA PHE A 120 -5.01 12.53 22.51
C PHE A 120 -4.79 13.36 23.76
N GLU A 121 -4.17 14.53 23.61
CA GLU A 121 -4.17 15.57 24.63
C GLU A 121 -5.51 16.31 24.57
N LYS A 122 -6.24 16.34 25.69
CA LYS A 122 -7.48 17.10 25.82
C LYS A 122 -7.16 18.49 26.34
N ILE A 123 -7.26 19.49 25.47
CA ILE A 123 -6.96 20.89 25.79
C ILE A 123 -8.26 21.56 26.20
N ILE A 124 -8.38 21.89 27.48
CA ILE A 124 -9.56 22.59 28.00
C ILE A 124 -9.59 24.03 27.50
N LEU A 125 -10.74 24.46 26.99
CA LEU A 125 -11.03 25.81 26.51
C LEU A 125 -12.06 26.48 27.44
N ALA A 126 -12.44 27.71 27.14
CA ALA A 126 -13.49 28.41 27.88
C ALA A 126 -14.86 27.72 27.72
N ASN A 127 -15.79 27.98 28.65
CA ASN A 127 -17.18 27.53 28.58
C ASN A 127 -17.38 26.00 28.53
N GLY A 128 -16.46 25.23 29.10
CA GLY A 128 -16.53 23.76 29.10
C GLY A 128 -16.23 23.13 27.74
N GLU A 129 -15.77 23.91 26.76
CA GLU A 129 -15.29 23.42 25.48
C GLU A 129 -13.89 22.80 25.63
N PHE A 130 -13.51 21.93 24.70
CA PHE A 130 -12.16 21.39 24.60
C PHE A 130 -11.75 21.16 23.15
N ALA A 131 -10.45 21.15 22.91
CA ALA A 131 -9.86 20.68 21.66
C ALA A 131 -9.11 19.37 21.89
N LEU A 132 -8.96 18.57 20.83
CA LEU A 132 -8.18 17.33 20.86
C LEU A 132 -6.92 17.51 20.02
N ARG A 133 -5.75 17.21 20.60
CA ARG A 133 -4.47 17.19 19.90
C ARG A 133 -3.94 15.76 19.85
N SER A 134 -3.60 15.28 18.65
CA SER A 134 -2.97 13.97 18.50
C SER A 134 -1.60 13.95 19.16
N LEU A 135 -1.31 12.92 19.94
CA LEU A 135 0.02 12.77 20.54
C LEU A 135 1.08 12.47 19.48
N GLY A 136 0.72 11.74 18.42
CA GLY A 136 1.56 11.40 17.28
C GLY A 136 2.00 12.63 16.49
N SER A 137 1.06 13.29 15.80
CA SER A 137 1.37 14.44 14.94
C SER A 137 1.58 15.76 15.66
N LYS A 138 1.13 15.88 16.92
CA LYS A 138 0.99 17.16 17.64
C LYS A 138 0.03 18.16 17.01
N LEU A 139 -0.71 17.75 15.97
CA LEU A 139 -1.71 18.58 15.32
C LEU A 139 -3.08 18.40 15.99
N LEU A 140 -3.90 19.44 15.85
CA LEU A 140 -5.25 19.46 16.40
C LEU A 140 -6.24 18.80 15.44
N VAL A 141 -7.26 18.19 16.03
CA VAL A 141 -8.43 17.71 15.30
C VAL A 141 -9.20 18.92 14.76
N SER A 142 -9.52 18.86 13.48
CA SER A 142 -10.34 19.81 12.74
C SER A 142 -11.44 19.05 12.00
N ILE A 143 -12.45 19.76 11.52
CA ILE A 143 -13.51 19.17 10.69
C ILE A 143 -13.45 19.69 9.26
N ILE A 144 -13.83 18.85 8.31
CA ILE A 144 -13.99 19.22 6.90
C ILE A 144 -15.46 19.02 6.51
N PRO A 145 -16.16 20.08 6.02
CA PRO A 145 -17.53 19.96 5.54
C PRO A 145 -17.62 19.06 4.31
N PRO A 146 -18.77 18.39 4.10
CA PRO A 146 -19.04 17.78 2.82
C PRO A 146 -19.08 18.84 1.71
N PRO A 147 -18.87 18.45 0.44
CA PRO A 147 -19.10 19.32 -0.71
C PRO A 147 -20.50 19.97 -0.67
N SER A 148 -20.62 21.20 -1.16
CA SER A 148 -21.87 21.98 -1.08
C SER A 148 -23.05 21.34 -1.83
N ASP A 149 -22.76 20.55 -2.86
CA ASP A 149 -23.69 19.75 -3.64
C ASP A 149 -24.11 18.45 -2.95
N HIS A 150 -23.46 18.10 -1.83
CA HIS A 150 -23.66 16.86 -1.07
C HIS A 150 -23.77 17.12 0.44
N SER A 151 -24.53 18.15 0.82
CA SER A 151 -24.70 18.56 2.23
C SER A 151 -25.25 17.46 3.15
N GLU A 152 -25.86 16.42 2.59
CA GLU A 152 -26.35 15.23 3.28
C GLU A 152 -25.24 14.27 3.75
N LEU A 153 -24.04 14.37 3.18
CA LEU A 153 -22.92 13.51 3.55
C LEU A 153 -22.35 13.91 4.92
N PRO A 154 -21.82 12.93 5.69
CA PRO A 154 -21.20 13.23 6.97
C PRO A 154 -19.94 14.09 6.81
N TRP A 155 -19.72 14.96 7.78
CA TRP A 155 -18.49 15.71 7.92
C TRP A 155 -17.34 14.79 8.33
N LYS A 156 -16.13 15.14 7.89
CA LYS A 156 -14.92 14.36 8.18
C LYS A 156 -14.14 15.00 9.32
N LEU A 157 -13.58 14.17 10.20
CA LEU A 157 -12.64 14.63 11.21
C LEU A 157 -11.21 14.35 10.76
N VAL A 158 -10.41 15.40 10.72
CA VAL A 158 -9.04 15.37 10.22
C VAL A 158 -8.06 15.95 11.23
N ILE A 159 -6.80 15.63 11.07
CA ILE A 159 -5.67 16.12 11.86
C ILE A 159 -4.97 17.15 10.98
N GLY A 160 -5.15 18.43 11.27
CA GLY A 160 -4.73 19.48 10.33
C GLY A 160 -4.53 20.88 10.89
N GLY A 161 -5.03 21.19 12.09
CA GLY A 161 -4.87 22.52 12.69
C GLY A 161 -3.52 22.67 13.40
N PRO A 162 -2.59 23.57 12.98
CA PRO A 162 -1.35 23.83 13.72
C PRO A 162 -1.61 24.68 14.97
N SER A 163 -2.79 25.30 15.09
CA SER A 163 -3.13 26.22 16.17
C SER A 163 -4.57 26.04 16.66
N ILE A 164 -4.82 26.45 17.90
CA ILE A 164 -6.12 26.35 18.57
C ILE A 164 -7.23 27.09 17.79
N GLY A 165 -6.92 28.19 17.10
CA GLY A 165 -7.89 28.94 16.30
C GLY A 165 -8.42 28.18 15.07
N THR A 166 -7.72 27.14 14.64
CA THR A 166 -8.11 26.26 13.53
C THR A 166 -8.63 24.89 13.99
N ALA A 167 -8.62 24.65 15.30
CA ALA A 167 -9.06 23.39 15.87
C ALA A 167 -10.58 23.36 16.03
N GLU A 168 -11.14 22.17 15.88
CA GLU A 168 -12.52 21.95 16.25
C GLU A 168 -12.70 22.08 17.76
N ARG A 169 -13.83 22.68 18.15
CA ARG A 169 -14.20 22.87 19.55
C ARG A 169 -15.28 21.88 19.91
N PHE A 170 -14.96 21.00 20.84
CA PHE A 170 -15.85 19.94 21.28
C PHE A 170 -16.46 20.28 22.64
N ARG A 171 -17.65 19.74 22.89
CA ARG A 171 -18.27 19.65 24.22
C ARG A 171 -18.62 18.20 24.49
N LEU A 172 -18.58 17.79 25.75
CA LEU A 172 -19.06 16.48 26.17
C LEU A 172 -20.45 16.69 26.76
N THR A 173 -21.46 15.99 26.26
CA THR A 173 -22.78 16.03 26.88
C THR A 173 -22.77 15.28 28.22
N GLU A 174 -23.79 15.47 29.06
CA GLU A 174 -23.94 14.77 30.33
C GLU A 174 -24.01 13.24 30.14
N GLU A 175 -24.55 12.79 29.02
CA GLU A 175 -24.67 11.38 28.65
C GLU A 175 -23.40 10.79 28.03
N GLY A 176 -22.37 11.62 27.78
CA GLY A 176 -21.08 11.19 27.23
C GLY A 176 -20.94 11.27 25.71
N TYR A 177 -21.81 11.99 25.01
CA TYR A 177 -21.66 12.22 23.56
C TYR A 177 -20.67 13.35 23.29
N ILE A 178 -19.91 13.26 22.19
CA ILE A 178 -19.07 14.37 21.74
C ILE A 178 -19.87 15.23 20.78
N TYR A 179 -20.09 16.48 21.20
CA TYR A 179 -20.69 17.54 20.40
C TYR A 179 -19.61 18.40 19.76
N SER A 180 -19.75 18.71 18.49
CA SER A 180 -18.89 19.65 17.77
C SER A 180 -19.62 20.97 17.59
N VAL A 181 -18.96 22.06 18.01
CA VAL A 181 -19.54 23.41 17.95
C VAL A 181 -19.69 23.89 16.51
N ALA A 182 -18.75 23.55 15.62
CA ALA A 182 -18.86 23.99 14.22
C ALA A 182 -19.82 23.14 13.39
N LEU A 183 -20.04 21.87 13.76
CA LEU A 183 -21.08 21.03 13.17
C LEU A 183 -22.49 21.39 13.66
N ASP A 184 -22.58 22.03 14.82
CA ASP A 184 -23.82 22.12 15.60
C ASP A 184 -24.46 20.73 15.80
N GLY A 185 -23.64 19.72 16.07
CA GLY A 185 -24.09 18.33 16.04
C GLY A 185 -23.11 17.32 16.64
N LEU A 186 -23.39 16.03 16.43
CA LEU A 186 -22.78 14.91 17.14
C LEU A 186 -21.89 14.04 16.25
N LEU A 187 -21.00 13.30 16.91
CA LEU A 187 -20.08 12.37 16.26
C LEU A 187 -20.59 10.93 16.35
N GLN A 188 -20.30 10.16 15.29
CA GLN A 188 -20.51 8.73 15.23
C GLN A 188 -19.18 8.02 14.95
N CYS A 189 -18.98 6.87 15.59
CA CYS A 189 -17.81 6.04 15.36
C CYS A 189 -18.19 4.56 15.28
N SER A 190 -17.37 3.74 14.66
CA SER A 190 -17.54 2.29 14.56
C SER A 190 -16.19 1.64 14.31
N SER A 191 -16.07 0.34 14.57
CA SER A 191 -14.87 -0.45 14.28
C SER A 191 -14.49 -0.32 12.80
N ASP A 192 -13.21 -0.03 12.54
CA ASP A 192 -12.62 0.10 11.20
C ASP A 192 -13.34 1.08 10.26
N GLN A 193 -14.04 2.06 10.82
CA GLN A 193 -14.61 3.16 10.05
C GLN A 193 -14.11 4.50 10.55
N MET A 194 -14.10 5.44 9.61
CA MET A 194 -13.85 6.85 9.89
C MET A 194 -14.90 7.38 10.87
N VAL A 195 -14.47 8.18 11.84
CA VAL A 195 -15.35 8.96 12.72
C VAL A 195 -16.06 10.03 11.88
N LYS A 196 -17.39 10.01 11.92
CA LYS A 196 -18.26 10.86 11.09
C LYS A 196 -18.96 11.90 11.95
N GLY A 197 -19.04 13.13 11.45
CA GLY A 197 -19.81 14.20 12.08
C GLY A 197 -21.15 14.44 11.39
N TYR A 198 -22.20 14.67 12.16
CA TYR A 198 -23.54 14.96 11.65
C TYR A 198 -24.09 16.22 12.30
N SER A 199 -24.65 17.14 11.50
CA SER A 199 -25.22 18.41 11.99
C SER A 199 -26.63 18.28 12.58
N SER A 200 -27.19 17.07 12.68
CA SER A 200 -28.52 16.84 13.23
C SER A 200 -28.46 16.39 14.69
N THR A 201 -29.44 16.82 15.49
CA THR A 201 -29.66 16.32 16.86
C THR A 201 -30.30 14.92 16.90
N TYR A 202 -30.83 14.45 15.77
CA TYR A 202 -31.50 13.16 15.64
C TYR A 202 -30.59 12.15 14.94
N GLY A 203 -30.25 11.06 15.62
CA GLY A 203 -29.42 9.97 15.10
C GLY A 203 -28.99 9.00 16.22
N THR A 204 -28.64 7.76 15.86
CA THR A 204 -27.98 6.82 16.78
C THR A 204 -26.50 7.16 16.85
N TYR A 205 -26.13 7.93 17.87
CA TYR A 205 -24.76 8.33 18.14
C TYR A 205 -24.11 7.43 19.17
N ASN A 206 -22.79 7.30 19.11
CA ASN A 206 -22.04 6.53 20.07
C ASN A 206 -21.62 7.46 21.20
N LYS A 207 -21.74 6.99 22.44
CA LYS A 207 -21.09 7.65 23.56
C LYS A 207 -19.59 7.43 23.47
N PHE A 208 -18.81 8.40 23.91
CA PHE A 208 -17.36 8.33 23.90
C PHE A 208 -16.85 8.28 25.34
N ILE A 209 -16.01 7.29 25.61
CA ILE A 209 -15.41 7.06 26.91
C ILE A 209 -13.97 7.57 26.86
N PHE A 210 -13.69 8.58 27.68
CA PHE A 210 -12.35 9.14 27.83
C PHE A 210 -11.63 8.41 28.96
N GLU A 211 -10.70 7.54 28.60
CA GLU A 211 -9.87 6.82 29.54
C GLU A 211 -8.53 7.53 29.69
N ARG A 212 -8.21 7.98 30.90
CA ARG A 212 -6.91 8.60 31.16
C ARG A 212 -5.81 7.56 30.98
N VAL A 213 -4.83 7.90 30.16
CA VAL A 213 -3.64 7.06 29.96
C VAL A 213 -2.70 7.25 31.15
N ASN A 214 -2.10 6.16 31.63
CA ASN A 214 -1.13 6.25 32.72
C ASN A 214 0.16 6.97 32.25
N ASN A 215 0.88 7.60 33.17
CA ASN A 215 2.05 8.41 32.83
C ASN A 215 3.18 7.59 32.16
N SER A 216 3.29 6.30 32.47
CA SER A 216 4.31 5.41 31.89
C SER A 216 4.08 5.18 30.39
N ASP A 217 2.84 4.91 30.00
CA ASP A 217 2.45 4.69 28.62
C ASP A 217 2.52 5.99 27.80
N VAL A 218 2.15 7.13 28.41
CA VAL A 218 2.35 8.46 27.80
C VAL A 218 3.83 8.71 27.52
N PHE A 219 4.70 8.40 28.49
CA PHE A 219 6.14 8.58 28.35
C PHE A 219 6.72 7.72 27.22
N GLU A 220 6.38 6.43 27.18
CA GLU A 220 6.84 5.53 26.10
C GLU A 220 6.31 5.97 24.74
N ALA A 221 5.04 6.39 24.66
CA ALA A 221 4.47 6.91 23.42
C ALA A 221 5.21 8.16 22.94
N GLN A 222 5.58 9.08 23.83
CA GLN A 222 6.33 10.27 23.43
C GLN A 222 7.75 9.97 22.98
N LYS A 223 8.40 8.99 23.62
CA LYS A 223 9.70 8.49 23.15
C LYS A 223 9.60 7.94 21.73
N LEU A 224 8.53 7.21 21.42
CA LEU A 224 8.25 6.73 20.06
C LEU A 224 8.01 7.88 19.07
N VAL A 225 7.27 8.92 19.45
CA VAL A 225 7.06 10.13 18.62
C VAL A 225 8.37 10.88 18.38
N HIS A 226 9.19 11.05 19.43
CA HIS A 226 10.48 11.70 19.29
C HIS A 226 11.40 10.92 18.35
N LEU A 227 11.49 9.60 18.51
CA LEU A 227 12.25 8.74 17.63
C LEU A 227 11.73 8.81 16.19
N SER A 228 10.40 8.84 16.02
CA SER A 228 9.76 9.02 14.72
C SER A 228 10.21 10.31 14.03
N ASN A 229 10.21 11.43 14.75
CA ASN A 229 10.62 12.72 14.21
C ASN A 229 12.11 12.75 13.86
N GLN A 230 12.97 12.18 14.70
CA GLN A 230 14.40 12.05 14.39
C GLN A 230 14.64 11.23 13.12
N ILE A 231 13.91 10.12 12.95
CA ILE A 231 13.98 9.30 11.74
C ILE A 231 13.51 10.10 10.53
N LEU A 232 12.42 10.86 10.66
CA LEU A 232 11.90 11.72 9.59
C LEU A 232 12.92 12.79 9.17
N ASP A 233 13.56 13.44 10.13
CA ASP A 233 14.62 14.44 9.87
C ASP A 233 15.80 13.82 9.13
N ILE A 234 16.24 12.62 9.54
CA ILE A 234 17.31 11.87 8.86
C ILE A 234 16.89 11.55 7.42
N GLN A 235 15.65 11.11 7.22
CA GLN A 235 15.11 10.77 5.90
C GLN A 235 15.02 11.99 4.98
N GLN A 236 14.53 13.12 5.47
CA GLN A 236 14.45 14.36 4.70
C GLN A 236 15.83 14.85 4.27
N ASN A 237 16.80 14.84 5.20
CA ASN A 237 18.19 15.20 4.88
C ASN A 237 18.80 14.27 3.83
N TYR A 238 18.51 12.97 3.91
CA TYR A 238 18.97 11.97 2.95
C TYR A 238 18.36 12.20 1.55
N LEU A 239 17.06 12.47 1.48
CA LEU A 239 16.37 12.77 0.21
C LEU A 239 16.92 14.04 -0.44
N LEU A 240 17.11 15.13 0.33
CA LEU A 240 17.69 16.38 -0.16
C LEU A 240 19.09 16.20 -0.75
N GLN A 241 19.92 15.35 -0.13
CA GLN A 241 21.25 15.02 -0.65
C GLN A 241 21.17 14.23 -1.97
N ASN A 242 20.25 13.27 -2.05
CA ASN A 242 20.11 12.40 -3.22
C ASN A 242 19.38 13.03 -4.41
N GLN A 243 18.53 14.04 -4.20
CA GLN A 243 17.83 14.75 -5.28
C GLN A 243 18.78 15.30 -6.36
N LYS A 244 19.97 15.77 -5.98
CA LYS A 244 21.01 16.24 -6.93
C LYS A 244 21.55 15.11 -7.81
N SER A 245 21.68 13.90 -7.28
CA SER A 245 22.08 12.71 -8.03
C SER A 245 20.96 12.17 -8.93
N LEU A 246 19.70 12.37 -8.52
CA LEU A 246 18.51 11.91 -9.22
C LEU A 246 18.20 12.73 -10.48
N GLN A 247 18.41 14.06 -10.44
CA GLN A 247 18.29 14.89 -11.64
C GLN A 247 19.26 14.45 -12.74
N ALA A 248 20.50 14.07 -12.40
CA ALA A 248 21.46 13.52 -13.36
C ALA A 248 21.03 12.16 -13.94
N ARG A 249 20.34 11.33 -13.15
CA ARG A 249 19.79 10.03 -13.60
C ARG A 249 18.57 10.18 -14.51
N LYS A 250 17.68 11.14 -14.25
CA LYS A 250 16.55 11.49 -15.14
C LYS A 250 17.04 11.89 -16.54
N SER A 251 18.12 12.67 -16.62
CA SER A 251 18.73 13.05 -17.90
C SER A 251 19.29 11.85 -18.67
N ALA A 252 19.86 10.87 -17.97
CA ALA A 252 20.35 9.63 -18.58
C ALA A 252 19.20 8.68 -19.00
N PHE A 253 18.09 8.68 -18.27
CA PHE A 253 16.92 7.84 -18.58
C PHE A 253 16.20 8.28 -19.87
N ASN A 254 16.06 9.59 -20.09
CA ASN A 254 15.50 10.13 -21.33
C ASN A 254 16.33 9.75 -22.58
N ILE A 255 17.59 9.34 -22.42
CA ILE A 255 18.45 8.86 -23.50
C ILE A 255 18.20 7.38 -23.81
N VAL A 256 17.82 6.57 -22.81
CA VAL A 256 17.57 5.11 -22.98
C VAL A 256 16.18 4.83 -23.56
N ASN A 257 15.20 5.70 -23.29
CA ASN A 257 13.87 5.67 -23.91
C ASN A 257 13.80 6.44 -25.24
N SER A 258 14.94 6.74 -25.87
CA SER A 258 14.93 7.28 -27.21
C SER A 258 14.24 6.30 -28.17
N ILE A 259 13.68 6.85 -29.23
CA ILE A 259 12.89 6.16 -30.28
C ILE A 259 13.64 4.96 -30.92
N ASP A 260 14.94 4.82 -30.65
CA ASP A 260 15.85 3.86 -31.26
C ASP A 260 16.17 2.63 -30.39
N ASN A 261 15.47 2.39 -29.27
CA ASN A 261 15.71 1.17 -28.47
C ASN A 261 15.39 -0.09 -29.31
N PRO A 262 16.38 -0.95 -29.63
CA PRO A 262 16.21 -2.02 -30.60
C PRO A 262 15.34 -3.19 -30.12
N ASN A 263 14.99 -3.26 -28.83
CA ASN A 263 14.18 -4.34 -28.26
C ASN A 263 12.78 -3.85 -27.86
N PRO A 264 11.70 -4.39 -28.45
CA PRO A 264 10.34 -4.03 -28.06
C PRO A 264 10.03 -4.52 -26.64
N LEU A 265 9.38 -3.66 -25.86
CA LEU A 265 8.96 -3.98 -24.49
C LEU A 265 7.82 -5.01 -24.48
N LYS A 266 7.90 -5.97 -23.58
CA LYS A 266 6.92 -7.05 -23.44
C LYS A 266 5.97 -6.80 -22.28
N ILE A 267 4.68 -6.79 -22.58
CA ILE A 267 3.59 -6.49 -21.64
C ILE A 267 2.74 -7.75 -21.42
N CYS A 268 2.70 -8.21 -20.18
CA CYS A 268 1.84 -9.30 -19.75
C CYS A 268 0.47 -8.74 -19.36
N ILE A 269 -0.58 -9.28 -19.95
CA ILE A 269 -1.97 -9.02 -19.54
C ILE A 269 -2.45 -10.25 -18.78
N ALA A 270 -2.42 -10.20 -17.45
CA ALA A 270 -2.78 -11.32 -16.57
C ALA A 270 -4.25 -11.23 -16.18
N VAL A 271 -5.03 -12.22 -16.62
CA VAL A 271 -6.49 -12.25 -16.45
C VAL A 271 -6.91 -13.52 -15.73
N PRO A 272 -7.43 -13.43 -14.49
CA PRO A 272 -8.05 -14.57 -13.82
C PRO A 272 -9.48 -14.74 -14.34
N MET A 273 -9.88 -15.97 -14.66
CA MET A 273 -11.18 -16.27 -15.27
C MET A 273 -11.84 -17.46 -14.59
N THR A 274 -13.16 -17.42 -14.46
CA THR A 274 -13.98 -18.53 -13.93
C THR A 274 -15.37 -18.47 -14.54
N SER A 275 -15.96 -19.62 -14.88
CA SER A 275 -17.37 -19.73 -15.28
C SER A 275 -18.31 -19.90 -14.09
N LYS A 276 -17.75 -20.14 -12.92
CA LYS A 276 -18.54 -20.29 -11.70
C LYS A 276 -19.29 -19.00 -11.37
N GLY A 277 -20.59 -19.14 -11.12
CA GLY A 277 -21.46 -18.01 -10.79
C GLY A 277 -21.81 -17.13 -11.99
N THR A 278 -21.57 -17.59 -13.23
CA THR A 278 -21.96 -16.88 -14.45
C THR A 278 -23.09 -17.57 -15.23
N VAL A 279 -23.76 -16.86 -16.14
CA VAL A 279 -24.85 -17.40 -16.99
C VAL A 279 -24.39 -17.78 -18.40
N MET A 280 -23.09 -18.02 -18.59
CA MET A 280 -22.49 -18.33 -19.89
C MET A 280 -22.82 -19.76 -20.34
N LYS A 281 -23.10 -19.92 -21.63
CA LYS A 281 -23.35 -21.23 -22.26
C LYS A 281 -22.10 -21.82 -22.89
N ASP A 282 -21.23 -20.97 -23.40
CA ASP A 282 -19.96 -21.36 -24.02
C ASP A 282 -18.87 -20.30 -23.75
N VAL A 283 -17.62 -20.63 -24.07
CA VAL A 283 -16.46 -19.77 -23.83
C VAL A 283 -16.49 -18.46 -24.62
N THR A 284 -17.29 -18.36 -25.70
CA THR A 284 -17.41 -17.16 -26.53
C THR A 284 -18.34 -16.11 -25.93
N GLU A 285 -19.21 -16.52 -24.99
CA GLU A 285 -20.04 -15.61 -24.19
C GLU A 285 -19.28 -14.97 -23.00
N SER A 286 -17.99 -15.26 -22.86
CA SER A 286 -17.15 -14.69 -21.80
C SER A 286 -17.11 -13.16 -21.82
N PRO A 287 -17.28 -12.49 -20.66
CA PRO A 287 -17.03 -11.04 -20.52
C PRO A 287 -15.65 -10.64 -21.04
N PHE A 288 -14.67 -11.54 -20.95
CA PHE A 288 -13.33 -11.35 -21.49
C PHE A 288 -13.36 -10.82 -22.91
N TRP A 289 -14.24 -11.33 -23.77
CA TRP A 289 -14.22 -10.97 -25.19
C TRP A 289 -14.76 -9.58 -25.45
N THR A 290 -15.97 -9.28 -24.96
CA THR A 290 -16.66 -8.01 -25.26
C THR A 290 -16.20 -6.87 -24.38
N ASN A 291 -15.89 -7.15 -23.11
CA ASN A 291 -15.50 -6.12 -22.16
C ASN A 291 -14.01 -5.85 -22.31
N LEU A 292 -13.15 -6.86 -22.14
CA LEU A 292 -11.70 -6.65 -22.09
C LEU A 292 -11.03 -6.69 -23.47
N PHE A 293 -11.11 -7.81 -24.18
CA PHE A 293 -10.33 -8.06 -25.38
C PHE A 293 -10.70 -7.10 -26.51
N ASP A 294 -11.98 -6.93 -26.82
CA ASP A 294 -12.43 -6.02 -27.87
C ASP A 294 -12.07 -4.56 -27.58
N THR A 295 -12.20 -4.11 -26.32
CA THR A 295 -11.84 -2.73 -25.95
C THR A 295 -10.32 -2.54 -25.92
N PHE A 296 -9.56 -3.56 -25.49
CA PHE A 296 -8.10 -3.59 -25.61
C PHE A 296 -7.68 -3.44 -27.08
N MET A 297 -8.20 -4.27 -27.98
CA MET A 297 -7.84 -4.26 -29.39
C MET A 297 -8.13 -2.90 -30.04
N LYS A 298 -9.21 -2.23 -29.65
CA LYS A 298 -9.55 -0.87 -30.10
C LYS A 298 -8.67 0.21 -29.48
N SER A 299 -8.19 -0.01 -28.26
CA SER A 299 -7.37 0.96 -27.52
C SER A 299 -5.94 1.05 -28.03
N VAL A 300 -5.46 0.03 -28.76
CA VAL A 300 -4.10 -0.02 -29.33
C VAL A 300 -4.16 0.38 -30.80
N ASP A 301 -3.34 1.35 -31.18
CA ASP A 301 -3.04 1.62 -32.60
C ASP A 301 -2.01 0.61 -33.11
N TRP A 302 -2.46 -0.37 -33.89
CA TRP A 302 -1.61 -1.47 -34.36
C TRP A 302 -0.61 -1.07 -35.44
N HIS A 303 -0.78 0.08 -36.11
CA HIS A 303 0.21 0.56 -37.09
C HIS A 303 1.47 1.10 -36.41
N SER A 304 1.29 1.77 -35.26
CA SER A 304 2.38 2.42 -34.53
C SER A 304 2.79 1.66 -33.28
N ASN A 305 2.16 0.53 -32.98
CA ASN A 305 2.44 -0.28 -31.81
C ASN A 305 3.89 -0.79 -31.78
N ARG A 306 4.55 -0.58 -30.63
CA ARG A 306 5.94 -1.00 -30.38
C ARG A 306 6.06 -2.03 -29.27
N TYR A 307 4.93 -2.46 -28.71
CA TYR A 307 4.89 -3.39 -27.59
C TYR A 307 4.53 -4.80 -28.06
N ILE A 308 5.07 -5.79 -27.36
CA ILE A 308 4.64 -7.18 -27.52
C ILE A 308 3.69 -7.50 -26.36
N TYR A 309 2.46 -7.84 -26.70
CA TYR A 309 1.42 -8.24 -25.77
C TYR A 309 1.29 -9.76 -25.72
N ARG A 310 1.13 -10.28 -24.50
CA ARG A 310 0.62 -11.63 -24.31
C ARG A 310 -0.43 -11.64 -23.22
N PHE A 311 -1.58 -12.19 -23.57
CA PHE A 311 -2.63 -12.51 -22.62
C PHE A 311 -2.28 -13.82 -21.92
N TYR A 312 -2.20 -13.79 -20.59
CA TYR A 312 -2.10 -14.97 -19.76
C TYR A 312 -3.46 -15.15 -19.10
N LEU A 313 -4.21 -16.16 -19.54
CA LEU A 313 -5.53 -16.47 -19.01
C LEU A 313 -5.42 -17.63 -18.03
N GLY A 314 -5.87 -17.42 -16.80
CA GLY A 314 -5.84 -18.41 -15.73
C GLY A 314 -7.23 -18.91 -15.39
N PHE A 315 -7.43 -20.22 -15.42
CA PHE A 315 -8.69 -20.89 -15.14
C PHE A 315 -8.60 -21.76 -13.89
N ASP A 316 -9.74 -21.99 -13.24
CA ASP A 316 -9.85 -23.03 -12.24
C ASP A 316 -9.79 -24.41 -12.92
N ARG A 317 -8.98 -25.33 -12.41
CA ARG A 317 -9.03 -26.73 -12.86
C ARG A 317 -10.40 -27.31 -12.52
N GLY A 318 -10.98 -28.04 -13.47
CA GLY A 318 -12.34 -28.56 -13.40
C GLY A 318 -13.43 -27.51 -13.61
N ASP A 319 -13.11 -26.33 -14.14
CA ASP A 319 -14.11 -25.36 -14.55
C ASP A 319 -15.02 -25.96 -15.64
N ASN A 320 -16.34 -25.87 -15.42
CA ASN A 320 -17.34 -26.54 -16.27
C ASN A 320 -17.39 -26.03 -17.71
N LEU A 321 -16.76 -24.88 -17.98
CA LEU A 321 -16.77 -24.23 -19.28
C LEU A 321 -15.35 -24.16 -19.87
N TYR A 322 -14.38 -23.74 -19.06
CA TYR A 322 -13.02 -23.46 -19.54
C TYR A 322 -12.11 -24.68 -19.51
N ASP A 323 -12.43 -25.73 -18.74
CA ASP A 323 -11.61 -26.94 -18.60
C ASP A 323 -12.37 -28.20 -19.05
N VAL A 324 -13.02 -28.11 -20.21
CA VAL A 324 -13.79 -29.22 -20.81
C VAL A 324 -13.57 -29.30 -22.32
N GLY A 325 -13.52 -30.53 -22.85
CA GLY A 325 -13.51 -30.80 -24.29
C GLY A 325 -12.50 -29.95 -25.09
N ASP A 326 -13.01 -29.27 -26.12
CA ASP A 326 -12.23 -28.42 -27.04
C ASP A 326 -12.17 -26.94 -26.61
N SER A 327 -12.56 -26.60 -25.37
CA SER A 327 -12.69 -25.20 -24.92
C SER A 327 -11.42 -24.37 -25.13
N TRP A 328 -10.24 -24.93 -24.89
CA TRP A 328 -8.97 -24.21 -25.11
C TRP A 328 -8.68 -23.96 -26.59
N GLN A 329 -9.10 -24.86 -27.48
CA GLN A 329 -9.00 -24.66 -28.91
C GLN A 329 -9.97 -23.56 -29.35
N ASN A 330 -11.22 -23.61 -28.89
CA ASN A 330 -12.24 -22.60 -29.16
C ASN A 330 -11.80 -21.20 -28.68
N ILE A 331 -11.13 -21.09 -27.53
CA ILE A 331 -10.58 -19.82 -27.04
C ILE A 331 -9.49 -19.29 -27.98
N ARG A 332 -8.61 -20.14 -28.50
CA ARG A 332 -7.55 -19.71 -29.42
C ARG A 332 -8.13 -19.27 -30.77
N GLU A 333 -9.12 -20.00 -31.27
CA GLU A 333 -9.82 -19.65 -32.52
C GLU A 333 -10.55 -18.32 -32.38
N GLU A 334 -11.30 -18.13 -31.28
CA GLU A 334 -12.02 -16.88 -31.02
C GLU A 334 -11.06 -15.70 -30.82
N PHE A 335 -9.92 -15.92 -30.14
CA PHE A 335 -8.87 -14.91 -30.00
C PHE A 335 -8.34 -14.46 -31.37
N SER A 336 -7.96 -15.39 -32.23
CA SER A 336 -7.47 -15.08 -33.58
C SER A 336 -8.55 -14.40 -34.42
N HIS A 337 -9.77 -14.92 -34.41
CA HIS A 337 -10.89 -14.39 -35.18
C HIS A 337 -11.20 -12.93 -34.79
N ARG A 338 -11.33 -12.64 -33.50
CA ARG A 338 -11.57 -11.26 -33.01
C ARG A 338 -10.39 -10.34 -33.25
N ALA A 339 -9.16 -10.83 -33.08
CA ALA A 339 -7.96 -10.04 -33.35
C ALA A 339 -7.92 -9.59 -34.82
N ILE A 340 -8.13 -10.52 -35.76
CA ILE A 340 -8.20 -10.24 -37.19
C ILE A 340 -9.31 -9.21 -37.46
N TYR A 341 -10.53 -9.47 -36.97
CA TYR A 341 -11.66 -8.57 -37.18
C TYR A 341 -11.37 -7.13 -36.73
N ARG A 342 -10.82 -6.96 -35.51
CA ARG A 342 -10.51 -5.62 -34.96
C ARG A 342 -9.35 -4.92 -35.67
N MET A 343 -8.36 -5.67 -36.16
CA MET A 343 -7.28 -5.09 -36.97
C MET A 343 -7.77 -4.69 -38.37
N THR A 344 -8.68 -5.47 -38.97
CA THR A 344 -9.32 -5.10 -40.24
C THR A 344 -10.18 -3.84 -40.08
N GLU A 345 -10.88 -3.65 -38.96
CA GLU A 345 -11.58 -2.38 -38.67
C GLU A 345 -10.62 -1.18 -38.61
N GLN A 346 -9.36 -1.40 -38.26
CA GLN A 346 -8.30 -0.38 -38.30
C GLN A 346 -7.64 -0.23 -39.67
N MET A 347 -8.07 -0.99 -40.70
CA MET A 347 -7.53 -0.96 -42.07
C MET A 347 -6.12 -1.56 -42.23
N LEU A 348 -5.71 -2.49 -41.35
CA LEU A 348 -4.49 -3.28 -41.57
C LEU A 348 -4.69 -4.29 -42.71
N ASP A 349 -3.65 -4.51 -43.50
CA ASP A 349 -3.65 -5.56 -44.53
C ASP A 349 -3.35 -6.96 -43.97
N GLU A 350 -3.58 -8.00 -44.78
CA GLU A 350 -3.40 -9.40 -44.37
C GLU A 350 -1.97 -9.73 -43.89
N ASN A 351 -0.95 -9.10 -44.48
CA ASN A 351 0.44 -9.34 -44.11
C ASN A 351 0.79 -8.65 -42.78
N GLU A 352 0.28 -7.43 -42.58
CA GLU A 352 0.42 -6.68 -41.32
C GLU A 352 -0.25 -7.43 -40.18
N ILE A 353 -1.49 -7.89 -40.37
CA ILE A 353 -2.24 -8.69 -39.39
C ILE A 353 -1.45 -9.95 -39.03
N LYS A 354 -0.96 -10.69 -40.03
CA LYS A 354 -0.15 -11.88 -39.79
C LYS A 354 1.11 -11.56 -38.99
N ASN A 355 1.82 -10.48 -39.33
CA ASN A 355 3.01 -10.07 -38.60
C ASN A 355 2.72 -9.69 -37.14
N VAL A 356 1.58 -9.05 -36.87
CA VAL A 356 1.12 -8.76 -35.50
C VAL A 356 0.84 -10.04 -34.73
N LEU A 357 0.09 -10.99 -35.30
CA LEU A 357 -0.24 -12.27 -34.65
C LEU A 357 0.99 -13.17 -34.44
N ASP A 358 1.99 -13.09 -35.32
CA ASP A 358 3.21 -13.90 -35.20
C ASP A 358 4.19 -13.33 -34.17
N LYS A 359 4.22 -12.01 -33.95
CA LYS A 359 5.32 -11.35 -33.21
C LYS A 359 4.89 -10.43 -32.07
N GLN A 360 3.70 -9.84 -32.13
CA GLN A 360 3.29 -8.77 -31.21
C GLN A 360 2.09 -9.11 -30.33
N LEU A 361 1.23 -10.06 -30.72
CA LEU A 361 0.04 -10.39 -29.96
C LEU A 361 -0.10 -11.91 -29.84
N SER A 362 -0.15 -12.42 -28.61
CA SER A 362 -0.31 -13.86 -28.36
C SER A 362 -1.14 -14.14 -27.10
N ILE A 363 -1.53 -15.39 -26.91
CA ILE A 363 -2.29 -15.88 -25.76
C ILE A 363 -1.64 -17.13 -25.17
N LYS A 364 -1.64 -17.25 -23.85
CA LYS A 364 -1.21 -18.42 -23.08
C LYS A 364 -2.30 -18.78 -22.08
N LEU A 365 -2.71 -20.03 -22.10
CA LEU A 365 -3.77 -20.58 -21.25
C LEU A 365 -3.14 -21.42 -20.15
N LEU A 366 -3.59 -21.25 -18.91
CA LEU A 366 -3.14 -21.98 -17.74
C LEU A 366 -4.35 -22.39 -16.88
N ASP A 367 -4.34 -23.60 -16.35
CA ASP A 367 -5.26 -24.06 -15.32
C ASP A 367 -4.56 -24.13 -13.95
N PHE A 368 -5.32 -23.93 -12.88
CA PHE A 368 -4.81 -24.00 -11.52
C PHE A 368 -5.68 -24.88 -10.65
N ASP A 369 -5.02 -25.81 -9.95
CA ASP A 369 -5.66 -26.63 -8.93
C ASP A 369 -5.70 -25.90 -7.59
N HIS A 370 -6.76 -26.12 -6.82
CA HIS A 370 -6.95 -25.59 -5.46
C HIS A 370 -6.93 -24.06 -5.30
N LEU A 371 -7.13 -23.29 -6.38
CA LEU A 371 -7.21 -21.82 -6.35
C LEU A 371 -8.63 -21.27 -6.56
N GLN A 372 -9.65 -22.13 -6.45
CA GLN A 372 -11.04 -21.73 -6.65
C GLN A 372 -11.44 -20.61 -5.68
N GLY A 373 -11.95 -19.50 -6.23
CA GLY A 373 -12.32 -18.31 -5.46
C GLY A 373 -11.13 -17.48 -4.94
N ALA A 374 -9.91 -17.75 -5.44
CA ALA A 374 -8.68 -17.04 -5.09
C ALA A 374 -8.06 -16.31 -6.32
N PRO A 375 -8.79 -15.37 -6.96
CA PRO A 375 -8.32 -14.70 -8.18
C PRO A 375 -6.96 -14.00 -8.02
N THR A 376 -6.70 -13.41 -6.86
CA THR A 376 -5.42 -12.74 -6.54
C THR A 376 -4.23 -13.69 -6.62
N GLN A 377 -4.42 -14.93 -6.17
CA GLN A 377 -3.38 -15.96 -6.24
C GLN A 377 -3.20 -16.45 -7.69
N VAL A 378 -4.29 -16.61 -8.45
CA VAL A 378 -4.24 -16.94 -9.88
C VAL A 378 -3.43 -15.88 -10.64
N VAL A 379 -3.75 -14.60 -10.49
CA VAL A 379 -3.00 -13.51 -11.15
C VAL A 379 -1.52 -13.54 -10.76
N SER A 380 -1.22 -13.74 -9.49
CA SER A 380 0.18 -13.83 -9.04
C SER A 380 0.93 -14.97 -9.74
N GLN A 381 0.31 -16.14 -9.96
CA GLN A 381 0.92 -17.24 -10.71
C GLN A 381 1.08 -16.93 -12.21
N LEU A 382 0.10 -16.26 -12.81
CA LEU A 382 0.17 -15.81 -14.21
C LEU A 382 1.34 -14.83 -14.40
N VAL A 383 1.49 -13.85 -13.51
CA VAL A 383 2.59 -12.88 -13.52
C VAL A 383 3.95 -13.54 -13.29
N LEU A 384 4.05 -14.50 -12.37
CA LEU A 384 5.29 -15.26 -12.18
C LEU A 384 5.67 -16.08 -13.42
N THR A 385 4.68 -16.68 -14.09
CA THR A 385 4.90 -17.37 -15.37
C THR A 385 5.41 -16.39 -16.43
N ALA A 386 4.79 -15.22 -16.54
CA ALA A 386 5.21 -14.19 -17.48
C ALA A 386 6.61 -13.63 -17.16
N TYR A 387 6.96 -13.53 -15.89
CA TYR A 387 8.30 -13.11 -15.45
C TYR A 387 9.37 -14.11 -15.91
N VAL A 388 9.09 -15.42 -15.80
CA VAL A 388 9.96 -16.49 -16.32
C VAL A 388 10.04 -16.45 -17.85
N ASP A 389 8.94 -16.11 -18.53
CA ASP A 389 8.89 -15.88 -19.99
C ASP A 389 9.60 -14.56 -20.41
N ASN A 390 10.27 -13.89 -19.47
CA ASN A 390 11.05 -12.65 -19.65
C ASN A 390 10.23 -11.47 -20.18
N PHE A 391 9.05 -11.25 -19.57
CA PHE A 391 8.25 -10.04 -19.75
C PHE A 391 8.77 -8.89 -18.87
N ASP A 392 8.55 -7.65 -19.32
CA ASP A 392 9.09 -6.46 -18.68
C ASP A 392 8.07 -5.80 -17.74
N TYR A 393 6.81 -5.72 -18.18
CA TYR A 393 5.71 -5.15 -17.40
C TYR A 393 4.54 -6.14 -17.29
N PHE A 394 3.80 -6.01 -16.20
CA PHE A 394 2.71 -6.88 -15.82
C PHE A 394 1.49 -6.05 -15.48
N TYR A 395 0.38 -6.33 -16.15
CA TYR A 395 -0.91 -5.70 -15.92
C TYR A 395 -1.89 -6.74 -15.38
N GLN A 396 -2.32 -6.56 -14.14
CA GLN A 396 -3.44 -7.29 -13.57
C GLN A 396 -4.74 -6.64 -14.01
N VAL A 397 -5.62 -7.43 -14.61
CA VAL A 397 -6.91 -6.95 -15.11
C VAL A 397 -7.97 -8.03 -15.00
N ASN A 398 -9.20 -7.62 -14.71
CA ASN A 398 -10.35 -8.52 -14.63
C ASN A 398 -10.95 -8.75 -16.03
N ASP A 399 -11.61 -9.88 -16.23
CA ASP A 399 -12.27 -10.22 -17.49
C ASP A 399 -13.46 -9.32 -17.83
N ASP A 400 -14.05 -8.66 -16.83
CA ASP A 400 -15.18 -7.74 -16.96
C ASP A 400 -14.76 -6.25 -17.06
N THR A 401 -13.48 -5.98 -17.30
CA THR A 401 -12.94 -4.62 -17.46
C THR A 401 -13.07 -4.12 -18.89
N MET A 402 -13.50 -2.86 -19.06
CA MET A 402 -13.50 -2.15 -20.33
C MET A 402 -12.41 -1.07 -20.33
N ILE A 403 -11.52 -1.11 -21.32
CA ILE A 403 -10.51 -0.08 -21.52
C ILE A 403 -11.12 1.09 -22.30
N VAL A 404 -11.13 2.27 -21.69
CA VAL A 404 -11.76 3.47 -22.26
C VAL A 404 -10.74 4.33 -22.99
N THR A 405 -9.55 4.50 -22.41
CA THR A 405 -8.53 5.38 -22.96
C THR A 405 -7.70 4.70 -24.05
N PRO A 406 -7.61 5.27 -25.26
CA PRO A 406 -6.69 4.78 -26.29
C PRO A 406 -5.23 5.08 -25.94
N ASN A 407 -4.31 4.27 -26.43
CA ASN A 407 -2.87 4.39 -26.24
C ASN A 407 -2.47 4.56 -24.76
N TRP A 408 -3.07 3.74 -23.90
CA TRP A 408 -2.87 3.80 -22.46
C TRP A 408 -1.52 3.23 -21.99
N VAL A 409 -1.01 2.18 -22.67
CA VAL A 409 0.23 1.48 -22.28
C VAL A 409 1.43 2.42 -22.22
N PRO A 410 1.72 3.26 -23.24
CA PRO A 410 2.81 4.24 -23.14
C PRO A 410 2.73 5.13 -21.90
N LYS A 411 1.53 5.58 -21.53
CA LYS A 411 1.34 6.47 -20.37
C LYS A 411 1.70 5.76 -19.06
N LEU A 412 1.26 4.51 -18.89
CA LEU A 412 1.59 3.73 -17.68
C LEU A 412 3.07 3.37 -17.62
N VAL A 413 3.65 2.93 -18.74
CA VAL A 413 5.08 2.64 -18.85
C VAL A 413 5.91 3.88 -18.52
N GLU A 414 5.61 5.02 -19.15
CA GLU A 414 6.31 6.29 -18.90
C GLU A 414 6.21 6.70 -17.43
N LYS A 415 5.04 6.53 -16.80
CA LYS A 415 4.85 6.92 -15.40
C LYS A 415 5.78 6.15 -14.45
N LEU A 416 5.89 4.84 -14.61
CA LEU A 416 6.83 4.02 -13.81
C LEU A 416 8.28 4.30 -14.18
N ALA A 417 8.57 4.37 -15.47
CA ALA A 417 9.95 4.50 -15.94
C ALA A 417 10.55 5.87 -15.60
N SER A 418 9.72 6.91 -15.55
CA SER A 418 10.09 8.26 -15.11
C SER A 418 10.04 8.49 -13.59
N ASN A 419 9.83 7.44 -12.78
CA ASN A 419 9.82 7.55 -11.32
C ASN A 419 11.06 8.35 -10.85
N PRO A 420 10.85 9.45 -10.09
CA PRO A 420 11.90 10.42 -9.80
C PRO A 420 13.00 9.89 -8.88
N SER A 421 12.72 8.85 -8.09
CA SER A 421 13.68 8.25 -7.16
C SER A 421 14.39 7.06 -7.81
N ILE A 422 13.65 6.17 -8.44
CA ILE A 422 14.22 4.94 -9.02
C ILE A 422 13.37 4.57 -10.24
N PRO A 423 13.94 4.61 -11.47
CA PRO A 423 13.21 4.20 -12.68
C PRO A 423 12.60 2.81 -12.54
N ASN A 424 11.34 2.68 -12.97
CA ASN A 424 10.56 1.45 -12.93
C ASN A 424 10.29 0.84 -11.54
N PHE A 425 10.59 1.58 -10.48
CA PHE A 425 10.24 1.18 -9.12
C PHE A 425 8.83 1.66 -8.78
N GLY A 426 8.08 0.86 -8.01
CA GLY A 426 6.72 1.20 -7.60
C GLY A 426 5.63 0.50 -8.41
N VAL A 427 4.42 1.06 -8.34
CA VAL A 427 3.23 0.58 -9.04
C VAL A 427 2.49 1.76 -9.68
N THR A 428 1.85 1.52 -10.81
CA THR A 428 0.93 2.47 -11.45
C THR A 428 -0.36 1.76 -11.81
N GLY A 429 -1.37 2.51 -12.26
CA GLY A 429 -2.57 1.92 -12.84
C GLY A 429 -3.57 2.96 -13.32
N PRO A 430 -4.57 2.54 -14.11
CA PRO A 430 -5.63 3.42 -14.56
C PRO A 430 -6.53 3.84 -13.40
N THR A 431 -7.26 4.94 -13.60
CA THR A 431 -8.42 5.29 -12.79
C THR A 431 -9.61 4.42 -13.20
N ASP A 432 -10.10 3.61 -12.24
CA ASP A 432 -11.38 2.92 -12.35
C ASP A 432 -12.50 3.91 -12.05
N THR A 433 -13.38 4.16 -13.03
CA THR A 433 -14.51 5.09 -12.86
C THR A 433 -15.48 4.69 -11.76
N ASN A 434 -15.43 3.43 -11.31
CA ASN A 434 -16.25 2.92 -10.22
C ASN A 434 -15.51 2.92 -8.88
N ASN A 435 -14.18 3.01 -8.89
CA ASN A 435 -13.36 3.03 -7.68
C ASN A 435 -12.05 3.81 -7.91
N GLU A 436 -12.14 5.13 -7.75
CA GLU A 436 -10.99 6.02 -7.89
C GLU A 436 -10.02 6.00 -6.70
N LYS A 437 -10.29 5.19 -5.67
CA LYS A 437 -9.54 5.22 -4.40
C LYS A 437 -8.26 4.40 -4.46
N ILE A 438 -8.38 3.19 -5.01
CA ILE A 438 -7.30 2.19 -5.05
C ILE A 438 -7.02 1.75 -6.47
N LEU A 439 -5.84 1.17 -6.67
CA LEU A 439 -5.49 0.51 -7.93
C LEU A 439 -6.18 -0.86 -7.99
N THR A 440 -7.42 -0.88 -8.48
CA THR A 440 -8.14 -2.14 -8.80
C THR A 440 -7.50 -2.89 -9.97
N HIS A 441 -6.64 -2.20 -10.71
CA HIS A 441 -5.93 -2.65 -11.89
C HIS A 441 -4.47 -2.24 -11.79
N SER A 442 -3.65 -3.11 -11.22
CA SER A 442 -2.24 -2.80 -10.99
C SER A 442 -1.40 -3.05 -12.24
N PHE A 443 -0.52 -2.09 -12.55
CA PHE A 443 0.48 -2.16 -13.60
C PHE A 443 1.86 -1.98 -12.96
N VAL A 444 2.71 -3.00 -13.06
CA VAL A 444 4.04 -3.01 -12.43
C VAL A 444 5.12 -3.40 -13.43
N HIS A 445 6.36 -2.98 -13.17
CA HIS A 445 7.53 -3.51 -13.85
C HIS A 445 8.06 -4.77 -13.15
N ARG A 446 8.91 -5.55 -13.82
CA ARG A 446 9.61 -6.72 -13.26
C ARG A 446 10.36 -6.47 -11.97
N THR A 447 10.77 -5.22 -11.72
CA THR A 447 11.33 -4.78 -10.43
C THR A 447 10.44 -5.16 -9.25
N HIS A 448 9.10 -5.12 -9.41
CA HIS A 448 8.17 -5.53 -8.35
C HIS A 448 8.36 -7.00 -7.95
N ILE A 449 8.49 -7.88 -8.93
CA ILE A 449 8.72 -9.31 -8.71
C ILE A 449 10.12 -9.55 -8.14
N GLU A 450 11.11 -8.73 -8.49
CA GLU A 450 12.46 -8.80 -7.91
C GLU A 450 12.50 -8.36 -6.44
N VAL A 451 11.60 -7.45 -6.03
CA VAL A 451 11.46 -6.99 -4.64
C VAL A 451 10.73 -8.04 -3.80
N PHE A 452 9.55 -8.48 -4.25
CA PHE A 452 8.64 -9.28 -3.42
C PHE A 452 8.65 -10.79 -3.71
N GLY A 453 9.03 -11.18 -4.93
CA GLY A 453 8.94 -12.56 -5.41
C GLY A 453 7.51 -12.99 -5.79
N HIS A 454 6.55 -12.07 -5.81
CA HIS A 454 5.15 -12.29 -6.19
C HIS A 454 4.48 -10.97 -6.57
N LEU A 455 3.34 -11.01 -7.25
CA LEU A 455 2.54 -9.79 -7.47
C LEU A 455 1.84 -9.37 -6.18
N PHE A 456 1.15 -10.30 -5.52
CA PHE A 456 0.47 -10.08 -4.25
C PHE A 456 0.91 -11.09 -3.19
N PRO A 457 0.93 -10.71 -1.90
CA PRO A 457 1.21 -11.63 -0.81
C PRO A 457 0.31 -12.87 -0.86
N PRO A 458 0.84 -14.09 -0.66
CA PRO A 458 0.06 -15.32 -0.72
C PRO A 458 -1.13 -15.38 0.25
N TYR A 459 -1.13 -14.54 1.28
CA TYR A 459 -2.24 -14.48 2.24
C TYR A 459 -3.53 -13.91 1.62
N PHE A 460 -3.42 -13.03 0.62
CA PHE A 460 -4.58 -12.43 -0.02
C PHE A 460 -5.12 -13.34 -1.11
N LYS A 461 -6.26 -13.98 -0.83
CA LYS A 461 -6.97 -14.82 -1.81
C LYS A 461 -7.80 -13.97 -2.77
N ASN A 462 -8.47 -12.94 -2.26
CA ASN A 462 -9.35 -12.07 -3.05
C ASN A 462 -9.19 -10.58 -2.66
N TRP A 463 -10.05 -10.05 -1.79
CA TRP A 463 -9.98 -8.66 -1.33
C TRP A 463 -8.68 -8.39 -0.57
N TRP A 464 -8.38 -7.11 -0.35
CA TRP A 464 -7.18 -6.59 0.33
C TRP A 464 -5.88 -6.63 -0.49
N SER A 465 -5.85 -7.31 -1.64
CA SER A 465 -4.69 -7.26 -2.54
C SER A 465 -4.50 -5.90 -3.20
N ASP A 466 -5.60 -5.28 -3.62
CA ASP A 466 -5.62 -3.97 -4.27
C ASP A 466 -5.21 -2.90 -3.26
N ASP A 467 -5.70 -3.03 -2.02
CA ASP A 467 -5.35 -2.19 -0.89
C ASP A 467 -3.85 -2.29 -0.55
N TRP A 468 -3.33 -3.52 -0.46
CA TRP A 468 -1.91 -3.76 -0.21
C TRP A 468 -1.03 -3.15 -1.30
N ILE A 469 -1.32 -3.43 -2.58
CA ILE A 469 -0.45 -2.97 -3.66
C ILE A 469 -0.51 -1.45 -3.83
N THR A 470 -1.66 -0.84 -3.57
CA THR A 470 -1.84 0.63 -3.55
C THR A 470 -1.00 1.28 -2.45
N THR A 471 -0.66 0.54 -1.38
CA THR A 471 -0.07 1.14 -0.17
C THR A 471 1.40 0.78 0.03
N VAL A 472 1.83 -0.42 -0.38
CA VAL A 472 3.14 -0.99 0.00
C VAL A 472 4.35 -0.15 -0.44
N TYR A 473 4.22 0.60 -1.53
CA TYR A 473 5.29 1.49 -2.01
C TYR A 473 5.24 2.91 -1.43
N GLY A 474 4.15 3.25 -0.72
CA GLY A 474 3.86 4.62 -0.29
C GLY A 474 3.41 5.54 -1.43
N SER A 475 3.01 6.77 -1.09
CA SER A 475 2.46 7.73 -2.04
C SER A 475 3.46 8.26 -3.07
N GLU A 476 4.77 8.28 -2.74
CA GLU A 476 5.81 8.76 -3.67
C GLU A 476 6.09 7.79 -4.83
N HIS A 477 5.68 6.53 -4.69
CA HIS A 477 5.97 5.43 -5.63
C HIS A 477 4.74 4.63 -6.04
N THR A 478 3.56 5.15 -5.71
CA THR A 478 2.28 4.65 -6.19
C THR A 478 1.66 5.73 -7.06
N PHE A 479 1.41 5.40 -8.33
CA PHE A 479 1.00 6.37 -9.32
C PHE A 479 -0.39 6.03 -9.86
N LEU A 480 -1.41 6.75 -9.41
CA LEU A 480 -2.70 6.73 -10.10
C LEU A 480 -2.59 7.58 -11.38
N CYS A 481 -2.97 7.02 -12.53
CA CYS A 481 -2.93 7.70 -13.82
C CYS A 481 -4.33 8.18 -14.23
N PRO A 482 -4.76 9.40 -13.88
CA PRO A 482 -6.10 9.91 -14.22
C PRO A 482 -6.33 10.04 -15.73
N ASP A 483 -5.25 10.18 -16.52
CA ASP A 483 -5.28 10.22 -17.98
C ASP A 483 -5.51 8.86 -18.64
N VAL A 484 -5.62 7.79 -17.84
CA VAL A 484 -5.96 6.44 -18.27
C VAL A 484 -7.17 5.98 -17.48
N GLN A 485 -8.28 5.76 -18.18
CA GLN A 485 -9.54 5.37 -17.59
C GLN A 485 -9.94 3.96 -18.01
N ILE A 486 -10.50 3.22 -17.06
CA ILE A 486 -11.17 1.95 -17.29
C ILE A 486 -12.55 1.98 -16.63
N LYS A 487 -13.45 1.14 -17.14
CA LYS A 487 -14.77 0.90 -16.53
C LYS A 487 -14.88 -0.56 -16.13
N HIS A 488 -15.14 -0.80 -14.85
CA HIS A 488 -15.30 -2.15 -14.31
C HIS A 488 -16.77 -2.60 -14.40
N ASN A 489 -17.12 -3.47 -15.35
CA ASN A 489 -18.51 -3.89 -15.55
C ASN A 489 -18.91 -5.01 -14.58
N VAL A 490 -18.97 -4.68 -13.29
CA VAL A 490 -19.13 -5.65 -12.18
C VAL A 490 -20.42 -6.46 -12.22
N GLU A 491 -21.42 -6.09 -13.02
CA GLU A 491 -22.68 -6.84 -13.15
C GLU A 491 -22.66 -7.84 -14.32
N SER A 492 -21.63 -7.77 -15.18
CA SER A 492 -21.57 -8.56 -16.40
C SER A 492 -21.61 -10.06 -16.12
N GLN A 493 -22.67 -10.71 -16.60
CA GLN A 493 -22.86 -12.16 -16.61
C GLN A 493 -22.92 -12.83 -15.22
N LYS A 494 -23.14 -12.11 -14.11
CA LYS A 494 -23.21 -12.72 -12.76
C LYS A 494 -24.61 -13.22 -12.42
N GLN A 495 -24.70 -14.41 -11.81
CA GLN A 495 -25.98 -14.99 -11.40
C GLN A 495 -26.56 -14.32 -10.14
N HIS A 496 -25.72 -13.96 -9.16
CA HIS A 496 -26.15 -13.42 -7.87
C HIS A 496 -25.10 -12.43 -7.31
N GLY A 497 -25.48 -11.17 -7.09
CA GLY A 497 -24.64 -10.16 -6.43
C GLY A 497 -23.48 -9.61 -7.27
N PHE A 498 -22.61 -8.82 -6.63
CA PHE A 498 -21.49 -8.12 -7.28
C PHE A 498 -20.18 -8.93 -7.34
N THR A 499 -20.07 -10.07 -6.64
CA THR A 499 -18.87 -10.92 -6.59
C THR A 499 -19.15 -12.34 -7.09
N ARG A 500 -18.12 -13.04 -7.60
CA ARG A 500 -18.21 -14.46 -8.02
C ARG A 500 -17.78 -15.44 -6.92
N TYR A 501 -17.39 -14.92 -5.75
CA TYR A 501 -16.77 -15.65 -4.66
C TYR A 501 -17.13 -15.04 -3.30
N ASP A 502 -16.93 -15.82 -2.24
CA ASP A 502 -17.04 -15.37 -0.86
C ASP A 502 -15.82 -14.53 -0.48
N VAL A 503 -16.07 -13.34 0.09
CA VAL A 503 -15.01 -12.42 0.48
C VAL A 503 -14.31 -12.93 1.73
N ASP A 504 -12.97 -13.01 1.71
CA ASP A 504 -12.18 -13.35 2.89
C ASP A 504 -11.99 -12.13 3.79
N GLN A 505 -12.96 -11.90 4.68
CA GLN A 505 -12.90 -10.79 5.65
C GLN A 505 -11.73 -10.93 6.64
N SER A 506 -11.21 -12.15 6.85
CA SER A 506 -10.12 -12.37 7.80
C SER A 506 -8.79 -11.79 7.30
N ALA A 507 -8.64 -11.62 5.99
CA ALA A 507 -7.44 -11.07 5.38
C ALA A 507 -7.19 -9.59 5.70
N GLN A 508 -8.22 -8.84 6.09
CA GLN A 508 -8.07 -7.47 6.59
C GLN A 508 -7.11 -7.41 7.79
N LEU A 509 -7.21 -8.38 8.71
CA LEU A 509 -6.38 -8.47 9.91
C LEU A 509 -4.90 -8.69 9.61
N LYS A 510 -4.57 -9.09 8.37
CA LYS A 510 -3.19 -9.30 7.91
C LYS A 510 -2.66 -8.19 7.06
N LEU A 511 -3.48 -7.22 6.64
CA LEU A 511 -3.05 -6.15 5.76
C LEU A 511 -1.86 -5.37 6.35
N GLU A 512 -1.98 -4.94 7.61
CA GLU A 512 -0.89 -4.21 8.29
C GLU A 512 0.38 -5.06 8.42
N GLU A 513 0.24 -6.34 8.77
CA GLU A 513 1.38 -7.27 8.87
C GLU A 513 2.11 -7.42 7.52
N GLU A 514 1.36 -7.59 6.43
CA GLU A 514 1.91 -7.73 5.07
C GLU A 514 2.47 -6.41 4.52
N LEU A 515 1.92 -5.25 4.90
CA LEU A 515 2.52 -3.95 4.58
C LEU A 515 3.87 -3.77 5.27
N MET A 516 3.96 -4.10 6.56
CA MET A 516 5.24 -4.07 7.29
C MET A 516 6.28 -5.00 6.65
N ARG A 517 5.88 -6.23 6.28
CA ARG A 517 6.76 -7.17 5.57
C ARG A 517 7.21 -6.60 4.23
N GLY A 518 6.28 -6.05 3.45
CA GLY A 518 6.57 -5.42 2.17
C GLY A 518 7.58 -4.27 2.29
N HIS A 519 7.43 -3.39 3.28
CA HIS A 519 8.40 -2.32 3.51
C HIS A 519 9.80 -2.83 3.87
N VAL A 520 9.90 -3.93 4.63
CA VAL A 520 11.20 -4.57 4.92
C VAL A 520 11.81 -5.14 3.63
N GLN A 521 11.04 -5.83 2.80
CA GLN A 521 11.52 -6.37 1.52
C GLN A 521 12.01 -5.27 0.57
N ILE A 522 11.29 -4.14 0.52
CA ILE A 522 11.73 -2.95 -0.22
C ILE A 522 13.08 -2.45 0.31
N ASP A 523 13.23 -2.25 1.62
CA ASP A 523 14.50 -1.77 2.21
C ASP A 523 15.67 -2.71 1.90
N GLU A 524 15.44 -4.02 2.01
CA GLU A 524 16.44 -5.04 1.70
C GLU A 524 16.86 -5.00 0.22
N TRP A 525 15.89 -4.89 -0.70
CA TRP A 525 16.16 -4.81 -2.13
C TRP A 525 16.93 -3.52 -2.47
N LEU A 526 16.55 -2.38 -1.91
CA LEU A 526 17.23 -1.10 -2.12
C LEU A 526 18.68 -1.16 -1.64
N LYS A 527 18.87 -1.69 -0.43
CA LYS A 527 20.20 -1.89 0.17
C LYS A 527 21.05 -2.81 -0.70
N LYS A 528 20.51 -3.94 -1.16
CA LYS A 528 21.21 -4.90 -2.02
C LYS A 528 21.67 -4.26 -3.33
N ASN A 529 20.87 -3.35 -3.89
CA ASN A 529 21.16 -2.66 -5.15
C ASN A 529 21.93 -1.34 -4.97
N SER A 530 22.38 -1.02 -3.74
CA SER A 530 23.05 0.25 -3.43
C SER A 530 22.23 1.49 -3.85
N LEU A 531 20.90 1.37 -3.75
CA LEU A 531 19.95 2.43 -4.07
C LEU A 531 19.57 3.21 -2.81
N PRO A 532 19.05 4.44 -2.97
CA PRO A 532 18.56 5.21 -1.85
C PRO A 532 17.47 4.48 -1.08
N ARG A 533 17.62 4.38 0.24
CA ARG A 533 16.57 3.84 1.11
C ARG A 533 15.38 4.78 1.12
N LEU A 534 14.17 4.21 1.08
CA LEU A 534 12.95 4.99 1.19
C LEU A 534 12.77 5.51 2.62
N PRO A 535 12.12 6.66 2.77
CA PRO A 535 11.56 7.01 4.05
C PRO A 535 10.58 5.94 4.49
N LEU A 536 10.67 5.54 5.76
CA LEU A 536 9.64 4.78 6.42
C LEU A 536 8.33 5.58 6.36
N PRO A 537 7.19 4.93 6.06
CA PRO A 537 5.93 5.64 5.92
C PRO A 537 5.61 6.36 7.23
N ASN A 538 5.47 7.67 7.12
CA ASN A 538 4.99 8.51 8.20
C ASN A 538 3.46 8.49 8.15
N ILE A 539 2.85 7.64 8.97
CA ILE A 539 1.40 7.59 9.13
C ILE A 539 1.03 8.70 10.10
N CYS A 540 0.70 9.87 9.56
CA CYS A 540 0.07 10.93 10.32
C CYS A 540 0.87 11.45 11.50
N GLY A 541 2.14 11.77 11.24
CA GLY A 541 3.07 12.28 12.24
C GLY A 541 3.68 11.20 13.13
N TYR A 542 3.46 9.93 12.80
CA TYR A 542 4.03 8.79 13.49
C TYR A 542 4.45 7.69 12.51
N ILE A 543 5.68 7.19 12.63
CA ILE A 543 6.18 6.04 11.88
C ILE A 543 5.90 4.79 12.73
N PRO A 544 4.93 3.92 12.39
CA PRO A 544 4.56 2.76 13.21
C PRO A 544 5.72 1.81 13.49
N LEU A 545 6.64 1.69 12.53
CA LEU A 545 7.82 0.84 12.64
C LEU A 545 8.77 1.27 13.78
N THR A 546 8.67 2.52 14.26
CA THR A 546 9.48 2.99 15.40
C THR A 546 9.28 2.13 16.65
N ARG A 547 8.09 1.57 16.88
CA ARG A 547 7.84 0.67 18.02
C ARG A 547 8.69 -0.60 17.94
N HIS A 548 8.80 -1.16 16.74
CA HIS A 548 9.61 -2.33 16.46
C HIS A 548 11.11 -2.01 16.57
N LEU A 549 11.54 -0.87 16.00
CA LEU A 549 12.91 -0.39 16.10
C LEU A 549 13.31 -0.14 17.56
N SER A 550 12.44 0.49 18.36
CA SER A 550 12.67 0.73 19.79
C SER A 550 12.87 -0.58 20.56
N LYS A 551 12.03 -1.60 20.33
CA LYS A 551 12.17 -2.93 20.95
C LYS A 551 13.50 -3.61 20.58
N ILE A 552 13.92 -3.52 19.32
CA ILE A 552 15.20 -4.07 18.85
C ILE A 552 16.38 -3.35 19.53
N LEU A 553 16.31 -2.03 19.66
CA LEU A 553 17.36 -1.21 20.27
C LEU A 553 17.47 -1.43 21.80
N THR A 554 16.32 -1.61 22.47
CA THR A 554 16.23 -1.81 23.92
C THR A 554 16.56 -3.24 24.37
N SER A 555 16.14 -4.27 23.62
CA SER A 555 16.46 -5.68 23.93
C SER A 555 17.95 -5.98 23.92
N LYS A 556 18.75 -5.26 23.11
CA LYS A 556 20.22 -5.41 23.08
C LYS A 556 20.94 -4.87 24.33
N LYS A 557 20.32 -3.98 25.13
CA LYS A 557 20.91 -3.48 26.39
C LYS A 557 21.04 -4.56 27.48
N HIS A 558 20.37 -5.72 27.32
CA HIS A 558 20.54 -6.86 28.25
C HIS A 558 21.61 -7.87 27.83
N LEU A 559 22.21 -7.75 26.64
CA LEU A 559 23.33 -8.61 26.21
C LEU A 559 24.71 -7.99 26.48
N SER A 560 24.76 -6.83 27.15
CA SER A 560 26.00 -6.24 27.65
C SER A 560 26.26 -6.62 29.12
N LYS A 561 26.55 -7.90 29.36
CA LYS A 561 27.49 -8.29 30.43
C LYS A 561 28.55 -9.21 29.82
N PRO A 562 29.84 -8.85 29.90
CA PRO A 562 30.90 -9.80 29.65
C PRO A 562 31.08 -10.72 30.87
N ALA A 563 31.37 -11.99 30.58
CA ALA A 563 31.88 -13.06 31.45
C ALA A 563 30.89 -14.15 31.95
N ASP A 564 31.37 -15.38 31.73
CA ASP A 564 31.14 -16.63 32.45
C ASP A 564 29.89 -17.47 32.16
N ILE A 565 29.96 -18.30 31.08
CA ILE A 565 29.68 -19.74 31.16
C ILE A 565 30.70 -20.52 30.30
N LEU A 566 31.52 -21.31 31.01
CA LEU A 566 32.46 -22.39 30.66
C LEU A 566 32.09 -23.22 29.42
N ILE A 567 33.00 -23.53 28.47
CA ILE A 567 34.07 -24.57 28.45
C ILE A 567 33.62 -25.97 28.92
N THR A 568 33.93 -26.97 28.07
CA THR A 568 33.72 -28.44 28.15
C THR A 568 32.29 -28.91 27.85
N SER A 569 32.01 -29.82 26.92
CA SER A 569 32.81 -30.76 26.11
C SER A 569 32.09 -31.03 24.79
#